data_AF-A0A936XFM5-F1
#
_entry.id   AF-A0A936XFM5-F1
#
_cell.length_a   1.000
_cell.length_b   1.000
_cell.length_c   1.000
_cell.angle_alpha   90.00
_cell.angle_beta   90.00
_cell.angle_gamma   90.00
#
_symmetry.space_group_name_H-M   'P 1'
#
loop_
_entity.id
_entity.type
_entity.pdbx_description
1 polymer ?
#
loop_
_entity_poly.entity_id
_entity_poly.type
_entity_poly.pdbx_seq_one_letter_code
_entity_poly.pdbx_strand_id
1 'polypeptide(L)'
;MTLKRALAAPAFLAVLVCAAPAQAASAYSQTWSGSTTEGWEGNTTSSVVVFDGGVGNPAGSIASRLDTSISRFDIGFTSGNVAATSGSFTGSPWQVSFDVQLNAGKFDNIWLRYRFQDSTFNGWRHALTGPFDQYNTWTTYQVTFDPGWSDALAVANGWVQESGPVVSFAQTMGNAYKTEIRFAYTDSTTSALVHLDNFVQSPVPEPQTWALMLGGMLLLGSLARRRQN
;
A
#
# COMPACT_ATOMS: atom_id res chain seq x y z
N MET A 1 -60.38 38.56 18.33
CA MET A 1 -59.18 38.66 17.45
C MET A 1 -58.28 37.49 17.82
N THR A 2 -58.39 36.38 17.08
CA THR A 2 -57.90 35.06 17.51
C THR A 2 -56.72 34.66 16.64
N LEU A 3 -55.48 34.78 17.16
CA LEU A 3 -54.27 34.42 16.43
C LEU A 3 -54.11 32.90 16.37
N LYS A 4 -54.24 32.33 15.17
CA LYS A 4 -53.86 30.93 14.87
C LYS A 4 -52.34 30.86 14.67
N ARG A 5 -51.61 30.27 15.61
CA ARG A 5 -50.19 29.91 15.45
C ARG A 5 -50.09 28.61 14.64
N ALA A 6 -49.58 28.69 13.42
CA ALA A 6 -49.24 27.51 12.62
C ALA A 6 -47.88 26.97 13.09
N LEU A 7 -47.84 25.76 13.64
CA LEU A 7 -46.61 25.01 13.86
C LEU A 7 -46.10 24.51 12.50
N ALA A 8 -44.96 25.05 12.03
CA ALA A 8 -44.22 24.48 10.91
C ALA A 8 -43.38 23.31 11.43
N ALA A 9 -43.73 22.09 11.02
CA ALA A 9 -42.93 20.90 11.29
C ALA A 9 -41.65 20.93 10.43
N PRO A 10 -40.45 20.70 10.99
CA PRO A 10 -39.24 20.61 10.20
C PRO A 10 -39.25 19.31 9.40
N ALA A 11 -39.31 19.42 8.08
CA ALA A 11 -39.11 18.30 7.17
C ALA A 11 -37.64 17.87 7.23
N PHE A 12 -37.36 16.77 7.94
CA PHE A 12 -36.07 16.11 7.88
C PHE A 12 -35.94 15.42 6.52
N LEU A 13 -35.22 16.06 5.60
CA LEU A 13 -34.81 15.44 4.35
C LEU A 13 -33.65 14.48 4.67
N ALA A 14 -33.96 13.19 4.83
CA ALA A 14 -32.96 12.14 4.93
C ALA A 14 -32.28 11.97 3.57
N VAL A 15 -31.12 12.60 3.39
CA VAL A 15 -30.26 12.35 2.23
C VAL A 15 -29.65 10.96 2.41
N LEU A 16 -30.19 10.00 1.67
CA LEU A 16 -29.57 8.68 1.54
C LEU A 16 -28.32 8.85 0.66
N VAL A 17 -27.16 9.02 1.29
CA VAL A 17 -25.89 8.99 0.59
C VAL A 17 -25.61 7.53 0.23
N CYS A 18 -25.88 7.15 -1.01
CA CYS A 18 -25.48 5.86 -1.54
C CYS A 18 -23.95 5.84 -1.67
N ALA A 19 -23.26 5.30 -0.66
CA ALA A 19 -21.84 4.99 -0.79
C ALA A 19 -21.70 3.89 -1.86
N ALA A 20 -21.02 4.20 -2.96
CA ALA A 20 -20.70 3.20 -3.96
C ALA A 20 -19.81 2.12 -3.31
N PRO A 21 -20.08 0.82 -3.53
CA PRO A 21 -19.22 -0.23 -3.01
C PRO A 21 -17.82 -0.08 -3.62
N ALA A 22 -16.79 -0.11 -2.78
CA ALA A 22 -15.41 -0.12 -3.25
C ALA A 22 -15.11 -1.43 -3.99
N GLN A 23 -14.39 -1.33 -5.11
CA GLN A 23 -13.87 -2.51 -5.82
C GLN A 23 -12.92 -3.28 -4.89
N ALA A 24 -12.97 -4.61 -4.89
CA ALA A 24 -12.00 -5.41 -4.13
C ALA A 24 -10.58 -5.27 -4.70
N ALA A 25 -9.59 -5.06 -3.83
CA ALA A 25 -8.19 -5.10 -4.20
C ALA A 25 -7.82 -6.52 -4.65
N SER A 26 -6.86 -6.65 -5.57
CA SER A 26 -6.38 -7.94 -6.06
C SER A 26 -4.92 -8.15 -5.73
N ALA A 27 -4.48 -9.41 -5.75
CA ALA A 27 -3.05 -9.70 -5.68
C ALA A 27 -2.33 -9.01 -6.86
N TYR A 28 -1.16 -8.45 -6.58
CA TYR A 28 -0.34 -7.73 -7.55
C TYR A 28 1.13 -8.04 -7.28
N SER A 29 1.90 -8.22 -8.35
CA SER A 29 3.34 -8.42 -8.30
C SER A 29 4.01 -7.70 -9.45
N GLN A 30 5.16 -7.10 -9.19
CA GLN A 30 5.93 -6.36 -10.17
C GLN A 30 7.42 -6.52 -9.92
N THR A 31 8.15 -6.97 -10.95
CA THR A 31 9.60 -7.23 -10.93
C THR A 31 10.36 -6.40 -11.97
N TRP A 32 9.68 -5.41 -12.58
CA TRP A 32 10.19 -4.49 -13.61
C TRP A 32 11.13 -5.10 -14.64
N SER A 33 10.78 -6.29 -15.16
CA SER A 33 11.55 -6.96 -16.22
C SER A 33 11.31 -6.40 -17.63
N GLY A 34 10.45 -5.38 -17.74
CA GLY A 34 10.09 -4.72 -19.00
C GLY A 34 11.01 -3.54 -19.33
N SER A 35 10.43 -2.45 -19.84
CA SER A 35 11.15 -1.22 -20.16
C SER A 35 10.43 0.05 -19.69
N THR A 36 9.44 -0.09 -18.81
CA THR A 36 8.58 1.01 -18.35
C THR A 36 8.41 0.96 -16.84
N THR A 37 7.81 2.00 -16.26
CA THR A 37 7.50 2.03 -14.81
C THR A 37 6.29 1.18 -14.45
N GLU A 38 5.59 0.61 -15.44
CA GLU A 38 4.35 -0.16 -15.26
C GLU A 38 3.27 0.61 -14.48
N GLY A 39 3.17 1.92 -14.75
CA GLY A 39 2.16 2.80 -14.14
C GLY A 39 2.56 3.40 -12.79
N TRP A 40 3.70 3.01 -12.23
CA TRP A 40 4.26 3.65 -11.04
C TRP A 40 4.78 5.05 -11.37
N GLU A 41 4.55 5.96 -10.44
CA GLU A 41 4.87 7.39 -10.57
C GLU A 41 5.45 7.95 -9.27
N GLY A 42 5.89 9.22 -9.29
CA GLY A 42 6.36 9.93 -8.11
C GLY A 42 5.23 10.17 -7.10
N ASN A 43 5.48 9.90 -5.82
CA ASN A 43 4.51 10.13 -4.73
C ASN A 43 4.34 11.62 -4.35
N THR A 44 5.27 12.47 -4.75
CA THR A 44 5.26 13.92 -4.54
C THR A 44 5.70 14.60 -5.82
N THR A 45 5.49 15.91 -5.90
CA THR A 45 6.06 16.69 -7.01
C THR A 45 7.58 16.66 -7.03
N SER A 46 8.24 16.33 -5.90
CA SER A 46 9.71 16.28 -5.78
C SER A 46 10.29 14.94 -6.25
N SER A 47 9.43 13.98 -6.62
CA SER A 47 9.81 12.64 -7.04
C SER A 47 9.67 12.49 -8.55
N VAL A 48 10.78 12.22 -9.23
CA VAL A 48 10.75 11.75 -10.62
C VAL A 48 11.02 10.24 -10.61
N VAL A 49 10.04 9.47 -11.10
CA VAL A 49 10.15 8.01 -11.20
C VAL A 49 10.46 7.61 -12.65
N VAL A 50 11.52 6.81 -12.83
CA VAL A 50 11.97 6.32 -14.13
C VAL A 50 12.28 4.83 -14.06
N PHE A 51 12.13 4.15 -15.18
CA PHE A 51 12.64 2.79 -15.35
C PHE A 51 14.17 2.80 -15.46
N ASP A 52 14.83 1.83 -14.81
CA ASP A 52 16.26 1.59 -14.92
C ASP A 52 16.54 0.11 -15.20
N GLY A 53 16.87 -0.20 -16.46
CA GLY A 53 17.21 -1.56 -16.88
C GLY A 53 18.62 -2.01 -16.50
N GLY A 54 19.47 -1.12 -15.98
CA GLY A 54 20.84 -1.42 -15.56
C GLY A 54 20.97 -1.82 -14.09
N VAL A 55 19.94 -1.61 -13.28
CA VAL A 55 19.92 -1.87 -11.84
C VAL A 55 18.69 -2.73 -11.52
N GLY A 56 18.85 -3.82 -10.76
CA GLY A 56 17.77 -4.76 -10.51
C GLY A 56 18.17 -6.00 -9.70
N ASN A 57 17.19 -6.82 -9.31
CA ASN A 57 17.39 -8.06 -8.55
C ASN A 57 16.37 -9.16 -8.97
N PRO A 58 16.56 -9.89 -10.09
CA PRO A 58 17.70 -9.89 -11.02
C PRO A 58 17.50 -9.07 -12.32
N ALA A 59 16.26 -8.68 -12.64
CA ALA A 59 15.90 -7.86 -13.79
C ALA A 59 15.63 -6.40 -13.34
N GLY A 60 15.53 -5.45 -14.27
CA GLY A 60 15.50 -4.00 -14.02
C GLY A 60 14.59 -3.51 -12.88
N SER A 61 14.75 -2.26 -12.49
CA SER A 61 14.03 -1.63 -11.37
C SER A 61 13.38 -0.32 -11.79
N ILE A 62 12.65 0.31 -10.88
CA ILE A 62 12.33 1.74 -11.01
C ILE A 62 13.12 2.54 -10.00
N ALA A 63 13.55 3.73 -10.41
CA ALA A 63 14.29 4.66 -9.57
C ALA A 63 13.44 5.90 -9.28
N SER A 64 13.44 6.37 -8.04
CA SER A 64 12.91 7.67 -7.64
C SER A 64 14.07 8.61 -7.38
N ARG A 65 14.04 9.78 -8.01
CA ARG A 65 15.07 10.82 -7.91
C ARG A 65 14.47 12.11 -7.37
N LEU A 66 15.24 12.81 -6.54
CA LEU A 66 14.88 14.15 -6.09
C LEU A 66 14.96 15.15 -7.25
N ASP A 67 13.85 15.82 -7.54
CA ASP A 67 13.83 17.01 -8.37
C ASP A 67 14.32 18.22 -7.55
N THR A 68 15.54 18.66 -7.82
CA THR A 68 16.17 19.79 -7.12
C THR A 68 15.60 21.15 -7.53
N SER A 69 14.70 21.22 -8.51
CA SER A 69 14.09 22.47 -8.97
C SER A 69 12.95 22.97 -8.08
N ILE A 70 12.47 22.14 -7.14
CA ILE A 70 11.35 22.49 -6.26
C ILE A 70 11.69 22.40 -4.78
N SER A 71 10.93 23.12 -3.95
CA SER A 71 11.15 23.15 -2.51
C SER A 71 10.86 21.79 -1.86
N ARG A 72 11.86 21.29 -1.12
CA ARG A 72 11.92 20.07 -0.31
C ARG A 72 10.60 19.35 -0.03
N PHE A 73 10.52 18.09 -0.46
CA PHE A 73 9.59 17.08 0.07
C PHE A 73 10.28 15.72 0.11
N ASP A 74 9.69 14.78 0.88
CA ASP A 74 10.06 13.37 0.82
C ASP A 74 9.94 12.85 -0.62
N ILE A 75 10.83 11.92 -0.99
CA ILE A 75 10.74 11.23 -2.27
C ILE A 75 10.08 9.86 -2.12
N GLY A 76 9.83 9.19 -3.24
CA GLY A 76 9.32 7.84 -3.22
C GLY A 76 8.51 7.47 -4.45
N PHE A 77 7.70 6.44 -4.27
CA PHE A 77 6.94 5.78 -5.32
C PHE A 77 5.48 5.73 -4.92
N THR A 78 4.60 5.90 -5.90
CA THR A 78 3.19 5.57 -5.75
C THR A 78 2.75 4.69 -6.91
N SER A 79 1.85 3.76 -6.63
CA SER A 79 1.32 2.83 -7.62
C SER A 79 0.45 3.49 -8.69
N GLY A 80 0.30 4.81 -8.65
CA GLY A 80 -0.34 5.58 -9.72
C GLY A 80 -1.75 5.08 -10.01
N ASN A 81 -2.01 4.73 -11.27
CA ASN A 81 -3.32 4.23 -11.71
C ASN A 81 -3.38 2.69 -11.76
N VAL A 82 -2.46 1.98 -11.09
CA VAL A 82 -2.47 0.52 -11.05
C VAL A 82 -3.62 0.02 -10.18
N ALA A 83 -4.75 -0.31 -10.81
CA ALA A 83 -6.01 -0.66 -10.14
C ALA A 83 -5.89 -1.84 -9.15
N ALA A 84 -4.96 -2.77 -9.38
CA ALA A 84 -4.76 -3.91 -8.48
C ALA A 84 -4.21 -3.50 -7.10
N THR A 85 -3.63 -2.30 -6.97
CA THR A 85 -3.02 -1.79 -5.73
C THR A 85 -3.95 -0.90 -4.92
N SER A 86 -5.21 -0.77 -5.33
CA SER A 86 -6.23 0.07 -4.72
C SER A 86 -7.55 -0.68 -4.53
N GLY A 87 -8.49 -0.06 -3.82
CA GLY A 87 -9.79 -0.64 -3.50
C GLY A 87 -9.85 -1.22 -2.08
N SER A 88 -10.78 -2.15 -1.88
CA SER A 88 -11.04 -2.78 -0.59
C SER A 88 -10.15 -4.00 -0.38
N PHE A 89 -9.33 -3.94 0.66
CA PHE A 89 -8.53 -5.06 1.15
C PHE A 89 -9.32 -6.01 2.05
N THR A 90 -10.58 -5.70 2.39
CA THR A 90 -11.37 -6.48 3.38
C THR A 90 -11.49 -7.97 3.03
N GLY A 91 -11.58 -8.81 4.07
CA GLY A 91 -11.92 -10.23 3.94
C GLY A 91 -10.80 -11.20 4.27
N SER A 92 -9.54 -10.74 4.27
CA SER A 92 -8.38 -11.52 4.72
C SER A 92 -7.24 -10.60 5.14
N PRO A 93 -6.28 -11.05 5.97
CA PRO A 93 -5.03 -10.34 6.17
C PRO A 93 -4.24 -10.24 4.87
N TRP A 94 -3.46 -9.18 4.71
CA TRP A 94 -2.62 -8.94 3.54
C TRP A 94 -1.16 -8.82 3.91
N GLN A 95 -0.30 -9.13 2.95
CA GLN A 95 1.13 -8.91 3.02
C GLN A 95 1.58 -8.09 1.82
N VAL A 96 2.45 -7.12 2.11
CA VAL A 96 3.18 -6.34 1.12
C VAL A 96 4.67 -6.61 1.32
N SER A 97 5.39 -6.90 0.26
CA SER A 97 6.85 -6.98 0.26
C SER A 97 7.44 -6.24 -0.93
N PHE A 98 8.64 -5.72 -0.76
CA PHE A 98 9.38 -5.06 -1.84
C PHE A 98 10.86 -4.95 -1.48
N ASP A 99 11.69 -4.85 -2.51
CA ASP A 99 13.12 -4.63 -2.38
C ASP A 99 13.45 -3.16 -2.63
N VAL A 100 14.35 -2.61 -1.81
CA VAL A 100 14.86 -1.25 -1.95
C VAL A 100 16.37 -1.27 -2.05
N GLN A 101 16.92 -0.42 -2.91
CA GLN A 101 18.33 -0.06 -2.89
C GLN A 101 18.46 1.46 -2.77
N LEU A 102 19.20 1.92 -1.76
CA LEU A 102 19.54 3.34 -1.60
C LEU A 102 20.85 3.59 -2.35
N ASN A 103 20.94 4.59 -3.22
CA ASN A 103 22.16 4.86 -4.00
C ASN A 103 22.77 6.23 -3.68
N ALA A 104 21.94 7.23 -3.38
CA ALA A 104 22.38 8.56 -2.98
C ALA A 104 21.38 9.23 -2.03
N GLY A 105 21.86 10.16 -1.21
CA GLY A 105 21.08 10.93 -0.24
C GLY A 105 21.37 10.52 1.20
N LYS A 106 20.51 10.96 2.13
CA LYS A 106 20.50 10.57 3.53
C LYS A 106 19.07 10.40 4.00
N PHE A 107 18.72 9.17 4.35
CA PHE A 107 17.38 8.80 4.77
C PHE A 107 17.39 8.42 6.25
N ASP A 108 16.37 8.84 6.99
CA ASP A 108 16.18 8.43 8.39
C ASP A 108 14.95 7.53 8.56
N ASN A 109 14.15 7.37 7.51
CA ASN A 109 12.96 6.55 7.55
C ASN A 109 12.48 6.11 6.17
N ILE A 110 11.80 4.97 6.13
CA ILE A 110 11.07 4.46 4.98
C ILE A 110 9.69 4.05 5.45
N TRP A 111 8.64 4.42 4.72
CA TRP A 111 7.26 4.09 5.10
C TRP A 111 6.51 3.40 3.97
N LEU A 112 5.75 2.36 4.32
CA LEU A 112 4.60 1.93 3.52
C LEU A 112 3.40 2.79 3.91
N ARG A 113 2.64 3.30 2.95
CA ARG A 113 1.50 4.19 3.21
C ARG A 113 0.30 3.87 2.33
N TYR A 114 -0.89 4.00 2.93
CA TYR A 114 -2.17 3.96 2.24
C TYR A 114 -2.99 5.21 2.57
N ARG A 115 -3.71 5.72 1.57
CA ARG A 115 -4.64 6.85 1.71
C ARG A 115 -6.06 6.38 1.48
N PHE A 116 -7.04 7.07 2.04
CA PHE A 116 -8.45 6.74 1.84
C PHE A 116 -9.00 7.43 0.59
N GLN A 117 -9.70 6.69 -0.28
CA GLN A 117 -10.53 7.19 -1.38
C GLN A 117 -9.85 8.04 -2.49
N ASP A 118 -9.17 9.13 -2.17
CA ASP A 118 -8.52 10.05 -3.12
C ASP A 118 -7.36 10.86 -2.48
N SER A 119 -6.85 11.84 -3.22
CA SER A 119 -5.73 12.69 -2.80
C SER A 119 -6.08 13.80 -1.81
N THR A 120 -7.34 13.95 -1.40
CA THR A 120 -7.79 14.94 -0.40
C THR A 120 -7.80 14.37 1.02
N PHE A 121 -7.80 13.05 1.16
CA PHE A 121 -7.65 12.37 2.44
C PHE A 121 -6.21 11.92 2.68
N ASN A 122 -5.78 11.96 3.93
CA ASN A 122 -4.60 11.22 4.37
C ASN A 122 -5.01 9.81 4.80
N GLY A 123 -4.11 9.06 5.40
CA GLY A 123 -4.45 7.74 5.88
C GLY A 123 -3.48 7.24 6.93
N TRP A 124 -2.92 6.07 6.66
CA TRP A 124 -2.10 5.34 7.61
C TRP A 124 -0.78 4.97 6.97
N ARG A 125 0.28 5.04 7.78
CA ARG A 125 1.63 4.66 7.38
C ARG A 125 2.22 3.67 8.37
N HIS A 126 3.06 2.78 7.87
CA HIS A 126 3.83 1.82 8.66
C HIS A 126 5.31 2.12 8.46
N ALA A 127 6.02 2.41 9.55
CA ALA A 127 7.44 2.66 9.48
C ALA A 127 8.23 1.36 9.41
N LEU A 128 9.04 1.24 8.37
CA LEU A 128 9.88 0.07 8.19
C LEU A 128 11.02 0.11 9.20
N THR A 129 11.53 -1.07 9.55
CA THR A 129 12.71 -1.20 10.40
C THR A 129 13.84 -1.79 9.57
N GLY A 130 15.04 -1.27 9.73
CA GLY A 130 16.20 -1.73 8.97
C GLY A 130 17.27 -0.67 8.85
N PRO A 131 18.39 -0.99 8.19
CA PRO A 131 19.43 -0.02 7.91
C PRO A 131 18.94 1.00 6.87
N PHE A 132 19.05 2.29 7.19
CA PHE A 132 18.78 3.40 6.26
C PHE A 132 20.07 4.04 5.72
N ASP A 133 21.19 3.36 5.96
CA ASP A 133 22.55 3.78 5.65
C ASP A 133 23.33 2.72 4.84
N GLN A 134 22.68 1.64 4.42
CA GLN A 134 23.26 0.63 3.53
C GLN A 134 23.01 1.01 2.07
N TYR A 135 24.00 1.68 1.48
CA TYR A 135 23.94 2.09 0.08
C TYR A 135 24.40 0.98 -0.86
N ASN A 136 23.83 0.96 -2.07
CA ASN A 136 24.12 0.00 -3.14
C ASN A 136 23.90 -1.47 -2.73
N THR A 137 23.05 -1.70 -1.73
CA THR A 137 22.67 -3.03 -1.26
C THR A 137 21.15 -3.14 -1.31
N TRP A 138 20.64 -4.24 -1.87
CA TRP A 138 19.21 -4.52 -1.87
C TRP A 138 18.77 -5.00 -0.49
N THR A 139 17.72 -4.38 0.04
CA THR A 139 17.07 -4.73 1.31
C THR A 139 15.60 -5.03 1.06
N THR A 140 15.17 -6.22 1.44
CA THR A 140 13.76 -6.62 1.38
C THR A 140 13.02 -6.14 2.62
N TYR A 141 11.89 -5.48 2.41
CA TYR A 141 10.94 -5.15 3.45
C TYR A 141 9.66 -5.95 3.28
N GLN A 142 9.02 -6.27 4.40
CA GLN A 142 7.75 -6.98 4.43
C GLN A 142 6.87 -6.43 5.54
N VAL A 143 5.61 -6.15 5.22
CA VAL A 143 4.60 -5.67 6.16
C VAL A 143 3.35 -6.52 6.00
N THR A 144 2.80 -6.99 7.12
CA THR A 144 1.50 -7.68 7.16
C THR A 144 0.51 -6.81 7.90
N PHE A 145 -0.73 -6.79 7.44
CA PHE A 145 -1.83 -6.09 8.10
C PHE A 145 -3.15 -6.83 7.96
N ASP A 146 -4.04 -6.65 8.93
CA ASP A 146 -5.42 -7.10 8.84
C ASP A 146 -6.34 -5.88 8.62
N PRO A 147 -7.05 -5.80 7.47
CA PRO A 147 -7.94 -4.68 7.16
C PRO A 147 -9.11 -4.54 8.16
N GLY A 148 -9.39 -5.56 8.97
CA GLY A 148 -10.40 -5.54 10.03
C GLY A 148 -9.92 -5.00 11.38
N TRP A 149 -8.64 -4.63 11.52
CA TRP A 149 -8.13 -4.08 12.77
C TRP A 149 -8.85 -2.77 13.16
N SER A 150 -9.11 -2.65 14.46
CA SER A 150 -9.41 -1.35 15.05
C SER A 150 -8.17 -0.46 15.01
N ASP A 151 -8.36 0.86 15.12
CA ASP A 151 -7.25 1.82 15.16
C ASP A 151 -6.23 1.48 16.25
N ALA A 152 -6.70 1.06 17.43
CA ALA A 152 -5.84 0.64 18.53
C ALA A 152 -4.98 -0.59 18.19
N LEU A 153 -5.55 -1.58 17.49
CA LEU A 153 -4.81 -2.75 17.03
C LEU A 153 -3.81 -2.39 15.93
N ALA A 154 -4.19 -1.52 14.98
CA ALA A 154 -3.29 -1.04 13.94
C ALA A 154 -2.07 -0.32 14.56
N VAL A 155 -2.30 0.57 15.52
CA VAL A 155 -1.22 1.26 16.27
C VAL A 155 -0.35 0.28 17.03
N ALA A 156 -0.94 -0.70 17.72
CA ALA A 156 -0.18 -1.74 18.41
C ALA A 156 0.70 -2.57 17.45
N ASN A 157 0.36 -2.63 16.17
CA ASN A 157 1.12 -3.30 15.11
C ASN A 157 2.00 -2.34 14.28
N GLY A 158 2.30 -1.14 14.80
CA GLY A 158 3.27 -0.22 14.22
C GLY A 158 2.71 0.72 13.14
N TRP A 159 1.39 0.70 12.89
CA TRP A 159 0.76 1.69 12.02
C TRP A 159 0.56 3.02 12.75
N VAL A 160 0.73 4.11 12.02
CA VAL A 160 0.58 5.47 12.53
C VAL A 160 -0.41 6.21 11.65
N GLN A 161 -1.43 6.79 12.28
CA GLN A 161 -2.40 7.65 11.61
C GLN A 161 -1.74 8.99 11.27
N GLU A 162 -1.93 9.46 10.04
CA GLU A 162 -1.41 10.75 9.62
C GLU A 162 -2.33 11.90 10.04
N SER A 163 -1.78 13.11 10.17
CA SER A 163 -2.57 14.32 10.45
C SER A 163 -3.42 14.73 9.24
N GLY A 164 -4.59 15.34 9.47
CA GLY A 164 -5.45 15.90 8.41
C GLY A 164 -6.82 15.21 8.35
N PRO A 165 -7.53 15.28 7.22
CA PRO A 165 -8.72 14.47 7.01
C PRO A 165 -8.31 13.00 6.93
N VAL A 166 -8.66 12.23 7.96
CA VAL A 166 -8.31 10.82 8.07
C VAL A 166 -9.48 10.05 8.71
N VAL A 167 -9.64 8.81 8.28
CA VAL A 167 -10.66 7.86 8.76
C VAL A 167 -9.99 6.71 9.53
N SER A 168 -10.80 5.80 10.09
CA SER A 168 -10.26 4.64 10.80
C SER A 168 -9.38 3.78 9.89
N PHE A 169 -8.53 2.95 10.47
CA PHE A 169 -7.68 2.02 9.73
C PHE A 169 -8.52 1.10 8.84
N ALA A 170 -9.57 0.51 9.41
CA ALA A 170 -10.49 -0.35 8.68
C ALA A 170 -11.23 0.38 7.54
N GLN A 171 -11.62 1.64 7.73
CA GLN A 171 -12.21 2.44 6.67
C GLN A 171 -11.19 2.75 5.56
N THR A 172 -9.94 3.04 5.93
CA THR A 172 -8.86 3.28 4.97
C THR A 172 -8.60 2.04 4.12
N MET A 173 -8.46 0.87 4.75
CA MET A 173 -8.22 -0.40 4.03
C MET A 173 -9.46 -0.91 3.30
N GLY A 174 -10.67 -0.49 3.68
CA GLY A 174 -11.91 -0.79 2.96
C GLY A 174 -12.10 0.01 1.67
N ASN A 175 -11.35 1.08 1.46
CA ASN A 175 -11.35 1.85 0.21
C ASN A 175 -10.02 2.59 0.04
N ALA A 176 -8.94 1.83 -0.11
CA ALA A 176 -7.60 2.38 -0.23
C ALA A 176 -7.41 3.00 -1.62
N TYR A 177 -6.88 4.21 -1.66
CA TYR A 177 -6.72 4.97 -2.90
C TYR A 177 -5.50 4.50 -3.71
N LYS A 178 -4.31 4.56 -3.11
CA LYS A 178 -3.04 4.15 -3.73
C LYS A 178 -2.11 3.60 -2.65
N THR A 179 -1.20 2.73 -3.08
CA THR A 179 -0.06 2.32 -2.26
C THR A 179 1.10 3.29 -2.50
N GLU A 180 1.75 3.72 -1.42
CA GLU A 180 2.91 4.59 -1.47
C GLU A 180 4.07 3.99 -0.68
N ILE A 181 5.28 4.10 -1.22
CA ILE A 181 6.54 3.81 -0.52
C ILE A 181 7.30 5.13 -0.45
N ARG A 182 7.42 5.68 0.76
CA ARG A 182 8.02 7.00 1.01
C ARG A 182 9.38 6.87 1.66
N PHE A 183 10.29 7.77 1.32
CA PHE A 183 11.62 7.88 1.89
C PHE A 183 11.78 9.26 2.51
N ALA A 184 11.91 9.29 3.83
CA ALA A 184 12.11 10.53 4.58
C ALA A 184 13.52 11.04 4.34
N TYR A 185 13.61 12.18 3.66
CA TYR A 185 14.89 12.72 3.20
C TYR A 185 15.37 13.85 4.13
N THR A 186 16.55 13.67 4.72
CA THR A 186 17.03 14.52 5.83
C THR A 186 18.11 15.52 5.45
N ASP A 187 18.87 15.26 4.39
CA ASP A 187 19.89 16.19 3.89
C ASP A 187 19.22 17.16 2.89
N SER A 188 19.61 18.43 2.89
CA SER A 188 19.08 19.43 1.94
C SER A 188 20.10 19.83 0.88
N THR A 189 21.29 19.22 0.87
CA THR A 189 22.44 19.67 0.08
C THR A 189 22.88 18.67 -0.99
N THR A 190 22.36 17.45 -0.98
CA THR A 190 22.74 16.38 -1.92
C THR A 190 21.56 15.92 -2.78
N SER A 191 21.87 15.23 -3.88
CA SER A 191 20.86 14.52 -4.68
C SER A 191 20.42 13.24 -3.94
N ALA A 192 19.16 12.84 -4.11
CA ALA A 192 18.65 11.57 -3.58
C ALA A 192 18.26 10.64 -4.74
N LEU A 193 18.66 9.38 -4.63
CA LEU A 193 18.38 8.32 -5.59
C LEU A 193 18.11 7.02 -4.83
N VAL A 194 16.93 6.46 -5.05
CA VAL A 194 16.50 5.18 -4.49
C VAL A 194 15.88 4.33 -5.59
N HIS A 195 16.06 3.01 -5.51
CA HIS A 195 15.46 2.03 -6.40
C HIS A 195 14.45 1.18 -5.66
N LEU A 196 13.42 0.75 -6.38
CA LEU A 196 12.39 -0.19 -5.94
C LEU A 196 12.33 -1.37 -6.93
N ASP A 197 12.30 -2.58 -6.39
CA ASP A 197 12.14 -3.82 -7.15
C ASP A 197 11.27 -4.85 -6.39
N ASN A 198 10.86 -5.92 -7.06
CA ASN A 198 10.14 -7.07 -6.49
C ASN A 198 8.94 -6.72 -5.60
N PHE A 199 8.14 -5.73 -6.00
CA PHE A 199 6.94 -5.37 -5.26
C PHE A 199 5.90 -6.49 -5.36
N VAL A 200 5.40 -6.95 -4.23
CA VAL A 200 4.32 -7.93 -4.13
C VAL A 200 3.33 -7.45 -3.09
N GLN A 201 2.05 -7.52 -3.41
CA GLN A 201 0.94 -7.30 -2.49
C GLN A 201 -0.07 -8.43 -2.70
N SER A 202 -0.34 -9.21 -1.66
CA SER A 202 -1.24 -10.36 -1.77
C SER A 202 -1.95 -10.67 -0.46
N PRO A 203 -3.15 -11.27 -0.51
CA PRO A 203 -3.79 -11.79 0.68
C PRO A 203 -2.96 -12.95 1.25
N VAL A 204 -2.82 -12.98 2.57
CA VAL A 204 -2.15 -14.08 3.28
C VAL A 204 -3.12 -15.27 3.29
N PRO A 205 -2.76 -16.42 2.68
CA PRO A 205 -3.64 -17.58 2.68
C PRO A 205 -3.96 -18.02 4.10
N GLU A 206 -5.24 -18.27 4.38
CA GLU A 206 -5.62 -18.77 5.70
C GLU A 206 -4.95 -20.12 5.97
N PRO A 207 -4.45 -20.37 7.20
CA PRO A 207 -3.83 -21.65 7.54
C PRO A 207 -4.71 -22.87 7.23
N GLN A 208 -6.04 -22.70 7.29
CA GLN A 208 -7.00 -23.76 7.01
C GLN A 208 -7.06 -24.12 5.52
N THR A 209 -6.78 -23.18 4.62
CA THR A 209 -6.71 -23.45 3.18
C THR A 209 -5.61 -24.47 2.87
N TRP A 210 -4.46 -24.34 3.54
CA TRP A 210 -3.37 -25.32 3.43
C TRP A 210 -3.76 -26.68 4.01
N ALA A 211 -4.41 -26.70 5.16
CA ALA A 211 -4.88 -27.94 5.77
C ALA A 211 -5.88 -28.68 4.87
N LEU A 212 -6.82 -27.97 4.25
CA LEU A 212 -7.79 -28.55 3.32
C LEU A 212 -7.12 -29.04 2.02
N MET A 213 -6.18 -28.26 1.47
CA MET A 213 -5.44 -28.68 0.27
C MET A 213 -4.61 -29.93 0.53
N LEU A 214 -3.84 -29.96 1.63
CA LEU A 214 -3.06 -31.13 2.05
C LEU A 214 -3.96 -32.33 2.33
N GLY A 215 -5.08 -32.12 3.04
CA GLY A 215 -6.09 -33.15 3.28
C GLY A 215 -6.66 -33.72 1.99
N GLY A 216 -6.96 -32.86 1.01
CA GLY A 216 -7.43 -33.26 -0.32
C GLY A 216 -6.40 -34.09 -1.09
N MET A 217 -5.13 -33.68 -1.08
CA MET A 217 -4.05 -34.44 -1.73
C MET A 217 -3.83 -35.82 -1.08
N LEU A 218 -3.90 -35.90 0.25
CA LEU A 218 -3.79 -37.18 0.96
C LEU A 218 -4.96 -38.12 0.62
N LEU A 219 -6.18 -37.59 0.53
CA LEU A 219 -7.35 -38.36 0.14
C LEU A 219 -7.20 -38.89 -1.30
N LEU A 220 -6.79 -38.04 -2.24
CA LEU A 220 -6.57 -38.44 -3.64
C LEU A 220 -5.47 -39.50 -3.77
N GLY A 221 -4.35 -39.33 -3.05
CA GLY A 221 -3.27 -40.32 -3.00
C GLY A 221 -3.74 -41.68 -2.45
N SER A 222 -4.57 -41.68 -1.41
CA SER A 222 -5.14 -42.90 -0.84
C SER A 222 -6.05 -43.65 -1.82
N LEU A 223 -6.84 -42.91 -2.61
CA LEU A 223 -7.74 -43.48 -3.63
C LEU A 223 -6.96 -43.99 -4.85
N ALA A 224 -5.92 -43.28 -5.29
CA ALA A 224 -5.06 -43.72 -6.37
C ALA A 224 -4.35 -45.04 -6.03
N ARG A 225 -3.84 -45.18 -4.81
CA ARG A 225 -3.21 -46.42 -4.33
C ARG A 225 -4.18 -47.60 -4.31
N ARG A 226 -5.45 -47.37 -3.98
CA ARG A 226 -6.49 -48.42 -3.99
C ARG A 226 -6.85 -48.92 -5.40
N ARG A 227 -6.54 -48.18 -6.46
CA ARG A 227 -6.80 -48.61 -7.85
C ARG A 227 -5.66 -49.45 -8.46
N GLN A 228 -4.50 -49.47 -7.80
CA GLN A 228 -3.33 -50.23 -8.26
C GLN A 228 -3.22 -51.62 -7.62
N ASN A 229 -4.01 -51.88 -6.58
CA ASN A 229 -4.16 -53.19 -5.94
C ASN A 229 -5.49 -53.81 -6.35
#